data_AF-A0A9X2MDK5-F1
#
_entry.id   AF-A0A9X2MDK5-F1
#
_cell.length_a   1.000
_cell.length_b   1.000
_cell.length_c   1.000
_cell.angle_alpha   90.00
_cell.angle_beta   90.00
_cell.angle_gamma   90.00
#
_symmetry.space_group_name_H-M   'P 1'
#
loop_
_entity.id
_entity.type
_entity.pdbx_description
1 polymer ?
#
loop_
_entity_poly.entity_id
_entity_poly.type
_entity_poly.pdbx_seq_one_letter_code
_entity_poly.pdbx_strand_id
1 'polypeptide(L)'
;MPFINKTSILVENSINKGLTLFELGKNIVSTNIDSDLNNIDSRILFNGEYSFIDIWLDIDDKDNIYGILNDKKGKLQNLIITSDNVDLNTIIKYDYKNFFIKFAYIKKLNSENHIFYYSIDKKYP
;
A
#
# COMPACT_ATOMS: atom_id res chain seq x y z
N MET A 1 2.15 19.34 14.02
CA MET A 1 1.51 18.08 14.47
C MET A 1 0.87 17.43 13.25
N PRO A 2 1.20 16.20 12.84
CA PRO A 2 0.32 15.54 11.89
C PRO A 2 -1.00 15.23 12.62
N PHE A 3 -2.10 15.65 12.01
CA PHE A 3 -3.46 15.49 12.53
C PHE A 3 -3.93 14.01 12.53
N ILE A 4 -3.18 13.12 11.88
CA ILE A 4 -3.47 11.69 11.75
C ILE A 4 -2.21 10.90 12.09
N ASN A 5 -2.23 10.18 13.22
CA ASN A 5 -1.08 9.44 13.74
C ASN A 5 -1.11 7.94 13.44
N LYS A 6 -2.27 7.40 13.05
CA LYS A 6 -2.46 6.01 12.67
C LYS A 6 -3.45 5.96 11.51
N THR A 7 -3.09 5.25 10.47
CA THR A 7 -3.98 4.99 9.33
C THR A 7 -3.98 3.52 9.04
N SER A 8 -5.15 3.00 8.68
CA SER A 8 -5.28 1.62 8.28
C SER A 8 -6.06 1.54 6.97
N ILE A 9 -5.76 0.51 6.18
CA ILE A 9 -6.51 0.17 4.97
C ILE A 9 -7.17 -1.17 5.24
N LEU A 10 -8.49 -1.24 5.07
CA LEU A 10 -9.24 -2.48 5.18
C LEU A 10 -9.60 -2.94 3.77
N VAL A 11 -9.20 -4.15 3.41
CA VAL A 11 -9.56 -4.78 2.14
C VAL A 11 -10.46 -5.97 2.44
N GLU A 12 -11.62 -6.03 1.79
CA GLU A 12 -12.53 -7.16 1.86
C GLU A 12 -12.26 -8.10 0.69
N ASN A 13 -12.08 -9.39 0.98
CA ASN A 13 -11.97 -10.44 -0.02
C ASN A 13 -13.38 -10.91 -0.43
N SER A 14 -13.72 -10.79 -1.71
CA SER A 14 -15.07 -11.04 -2.23
C SER A 14 -15.51 -12.50 -2.12
N ILE A 15 -14.58 -13.44 -2.31
CA ILE A 15 -14.84 -14.89 -2.39
C ILE A 15 -15.01 -15.49 -1.00
N ASN A 16 -14.14 -15.15 -0.04
CA ASN A 16 -14.14 -15.78 1.28
C ASN A 16 -14.82 -14.93 2.37
N LYS A 17 -15.27 -13.70 2.04
CA LYS A 17 -15.80 -12.72 3.01
C LYS A 17 -14.85 -12.45 4.20
N GLY A 18 -13.58 -12.75 4.01
CA GLY A 18 -12.52 -12.43 4.97
C GLY A 18 -12.08 -10.98 4.78
N LEU A 19 -11.53 -10.40 5.83
CA LEU A 19 -10.96 -9.06 5.79
C LEU A 19 -9.45 -9.14 5.95
N THR A 20 -8.73 -8.30 5.23
CA THR A 20 -7.31 -8.06 5.50
C THR A 20 -7.14 -6.61 5.93
N LEU A 21 -6.71 -6.43 7.18
CA LEU A 21 -6.41 -5.14 7.76
C LEU A 21 -4.92 -4.82 7.60
N PHE A 22 -4.62 -3.71 6.96
CA PHE A 22 -3.28 -3.16 6.83
C PHE A 22 -3.12 -1.98 7.77
N GLU A 23 -2.34 -2.13 8.82
CA GLU A 23 -2.04 -1.04 9.75
C GLU A 23 -0.74 -0.34 9.36
N LEU A 24 -0.81 0.99 9.19
CA LEU A 24 0.30 1.82 8.76
C LEU A 24 0.84 2.63 9.95
N GLY A 25 2.15 2.54 10.15
CA GLY A 25 2.85 3.28 11.20
C GLY A 25 4.36 3.08 11.06
N LYS A 26 5.03 2.59 12.11
CA LYS A 26 6.47 2.25 12.05
C LYS A 26 6.81 1.06 11.15
N ASN A 27 5.80 0.28 10.81
CA ASN A 27 5.81 -0.82 9.87
C ASN A 27 4.48 -0.80 9.09
N ILE A 28 4.39 -1.60 8.04
CA ILE A 28 3.12 -2.04 7.47
C ILE A 28 2.86 -3.45 7.99
N VAL A 29 1.81 -3.61 8.78
CA VAL A 29 1.38 -4.91 9.33
C VAL A 29 0.11 -5.34 8.60
N SER A 30 0.07 -6.59 8.15
CA SER A 30 -1.11 -7.19 7.54
C SER A 30 -1.68 -8.21 8.50
N THR A 31 -2.97 -8.08 8.83
CA THR A 31 -3.70 -9.01 9.68
C THR A 31 -4.91 -9.53 8.93
N ASN A 32 -4.99 -10.86 8.78
CA ASN A 32 -6.16 -11.52 8.23
C ASN A 32 -7.19 -11.75 9.34
N ILE A 33 -8.44 -11.41 9.05
CA ILE A 33 -9.57 -11.43 9.97
C ILE A 33 -10.66 -12.30 9.34
N ASP A 34 -11.19 -13.26 10.10
CA ASP A 34 -12.28 -14.13 9.64
C ASP A 34 -13.64 -13.41 9.65
N SER A 35 -14.68 -14.12 9.20
CA SER A 35 -16.05 -13.61 9.17
C SER A 35 -16.64 -13.34 10.57
N ASP A 36 -16.07 -13.93 11.61
CA ASP A 36 -16.46 -13.75 13.01
C ASP A 36 -15.63 -12.64 13.69
N LEU A 37 -14.84 -11.89 12.91
CA LEU A 37 -13.95 -10.81 13.35
C LEU A 37 -12.79 -11.25 14.23
N ASN A 38 -12.40 -12.53 14.19
CA ASN A 38 -11.21 -13.02 14.88
C ASN A 38 -9.97 -12.84 14.00
N ASN A 39 -8.86 -12.46 14.63
CA ASN A 39 -7.56 -12.42 13.97
C ASN A 39 -7.06 -13.85 13.72
N ILE A 40 -6.86 -14.20 12.46
CA ILE A 40 -6.37 -15.52 12.03
C ILE A 40 -4.84 -15.55 12.00
N ASP A 41 -4.25 -14.54 11.36
CA ASP A 41 -2.82 -14.45 11.12
C ASP A 41 -2.38 -12.98 11.01
N SER A 42 -1.17 -12.67 11.44
CA SER A 42 -0.60 -11.33 11.37
C SER A 42 0.88 -11.37 11.04
N ARG A 43 1.29 -10.56 10.07
CA ARG A 43 2.68 -10.47 9.62
C ARG A 43 3.10 -9.04 9.28
N ILE A 44 4.37 -8.74 9.54
CA ILE A 44 5.00 -7.49 9.11
C ILE A 44 5.36 -7.64 7.63
N LEU A 45 4.84 -6.76 6.78
CA LEU A 45 5.16 -6.73 5.35
C LEU A 45 6.40 -5.87 5.08
N PHE A 46 6.43 -4.67 5.67
CA PHE A 46 7.49 -3.70 5.43
C PHE A 46 7.89 -2.97 6.71
N ASN A 47 9.19 -2.77 6.87
CA ASN A 47 9.73 -1.94 7.94
C ASN A 47 9.92 -0.50 7.46
N GLY A 48 9.59 0.47 8.31
CA GLY A 48 9.73 1.90 8.01
C GLY A 48 8.47 2.70 8.36
N GLU A 49 8.61 4.02 8.48
CA GLU A 49 7.47 4.88 8.80
C GLU A 49 6.60 5.11 7.56
N TYR A 50 5.41 4.52 7.53
CA TYR A 50 4.44 4.63 6.44
C TYR A 50 3.12 5.23 6.91
N SER A 51 2.45 5.93 6.01
CA SER A 51 1.12 6.49 6.19
C SER A 51 0.31 6.37 4.90
N PHE A 52 -0.96 6.74 4.95
CA PHE A 52 -1.87 6.70 3.79
C PHE A 52 -1.39 7.47 2.54
N ILE A 53 -0.41 8.38 2.66
CA ILE A 53 0.14 9.11 1.51
C ILE A 53 1.18 8.29 0.72
N ASP A 54 1.69 7.22 1.33
CA ASP A 54 2.83 6.45 0.83
C ASP A 54 2.41 5.14 0.15
N ILE A 55 1.21 4.66 0.46
CA ILE A 55 0.69 3.38 0.02
C ILE A 55 -0.78 3.49 -0.35
N TRP A 56 -1.16 2.78 -1.41
CA TRP A 56 -2.55 2.48 -1.73
C TRP A 56 -2.68 1.00 -2.05
N LEU A 57 -3.75 0.38 -1.58
CA LEU A 57 -4.08 -1.04 -1.81
C LEU A 57 -5.50 -1.12 -2.34
N ASP A 58 -5.73 -2.08 -3.22
CA ASP A 58 -7.03 -2.38 -3.82
C ASP A 58 -7.09 -3.89 -4.13
N ILE A 59 -8.27 -4.37 -4.52
CA ILE A 59 -8.51 -5.77 -4.88
C ILE A 59 -8.89 -5.87 -6.35
N ASP A 60 -8.32 -6.86 -7.05
CA ASP A 60 -8.65 -7.09 -8.46
C ASP A 60 -9.81 -8.08 -8.63
N ASP A 61 -10.31 -8.22 -9.85
CA ASP A 61 -11.45 -9.11 -10.17
C ASP A 61 -11.21 -10.60 -9.84
N LYS A 62 -9.99 -10.97 -9.47
CA LYS A 62 -9.58 -12.32 -9.05
C LYS A 62 -9.28 -12.40 -7.55
N ASP A 63 -9.70 -11.40 -6.78
CA ASP A 63 -9.47 -11.26 -5.34
C ASP A 63 -8.00 -11.19 -4.91
N ASN A 64 -7.10 -10.79 -5.81
CA ASN A 64 -5.71 -10.54 -5.44
C ASN A 64 -5.59 -9.10 -4.93
N ILE A 65 -4.94 -8.95 -3.78
CA ILE A 65 -4.61 -7.63 -3.25
C ILE A 65 -3.43 -7.10 -4.07
N TYR A 66 -3.64 -5.94 -4.68
CA TYR A 66 -2.60 -5.23 -5.41
C TYR A 66 -2.51 -3.78 -4.91
N GLY A 67 -1.45 -3.08 -5.27
CA GLY A 67 -1.30 -1.72 -4.82
C GLY A 67 -0.03 -1.05 -5.29
N ILE A 68 0.22 0.10 -4.71
CA ILE A 68 1.41 0.90 -4.98
C ILE A 68 2.02 1.34 -3.67
N LEU A 69 3.34 1.26 -3.59
CA LEU A 69 4.14 1.64 -2.43
C LEU A 69 5.24 2.59 -2.86
N ASN A 70 5.32 3.75 -2.21
CA ASN A 70 6.50 4.59 -2.23
C ASN A 70 7.47 4.13 -1.14
N ASP A 71 8.65 3.65 -1.52
CA ASP A 71 9.68 3.20 -0.58
C ASP A 71 10.39 4.35 0.15
N LYS A 72 10.09 5.61 -0.22
CA LYS A 72 10.69 6.86 0.28
C LYS A 72 12.20 6.99 0.03
N LYS A 73 12.76 6.05 -0.72
CA LYS A 73 14.18 5.91 -1.07
C LYS A 73 14.39 5.98 -2.58
N GLY A 74 13.42 6.55 -3.30
CA GLY A 74 13.54 6.84 -4.73
C GLY A 74 12.88 5.80 -5.63
N LYS A 75 12.00 4.94 -5.10
CA LYS A 75 11.23 4.01 -5.91
C LYS A 75 9.75 4.07 -5.59
N LEU A 76 8.97 4.15 -6.66
CA LEU A 76 7.54 3.84 -6.64
C LEU A 76 7.37 2.42 -7.18
N GLN A 77 6.74 1.56 -6.38
CA GLN A 77 6.72 0.12 -6.61
C GLN A 77 5.29 -0.39 -6.69
N ASN A 78 5.02 -1.26 -7.67
CA ASN A 78 3.81 -2.07 -7.72
C ASN A 78 3.93 -3.17 -6.67
N LEU A 79 2.87 -3.36 -5.90
CA LEU A 79 2.77 -4.31 -4.82
C LEU A 79 1.70 -5.33 -5.17
N ILE A 80 2.02 -6.62 -5.04
CA ILE A 80 1.07 -7.72 -5.17
C ILE A 80 1.22 -8.56 -3.91
N ILE A 81 0.10 -8.78 -3.21
CA ILE A 81 0.07 -9.56 -1.97
C ILE A 81 -0.85 -10.76 -2.19
N THR A 82 -0.27 -11.94 -2.00
CA THR A 82 -1.00 -13.21 -1.94
C THR A 82 -0.92 -13.79 -0.52
N SER A 83 -1.57 -14.93 -0.28
CA SER A 83 -1.51 -15.61 1.02
C SER A 83 -0.06 -15.85 1.45
N ASP A 84 0.80 -16.23 0.51
CA ASP A 84 2.12 -16.77 0.83
C ASP A 84 3.24 -15.77 0.53
N ASN A 85 3.03 -14.86 -0.43
CA ASN A 85 4.08 -14.00 -0.97
C ASN A 85 3.68 -12.53 -1.03
N VAL A 86 4.72 -11.68 -1.02
CA VAL A 86 4.63 -10.25 -1.23
C VAL A 86 5.62 -9.90 -2.34
N ASP A 87 5.10 -9.58 -3.52
CA ASP A 87 5.91 -9.24 -4.68
C ASP A 87 5.95 -7.72 -4.87
N LEU A 88 7.17 -7.20 -5.09
CA LEU A 88 7.43 -5.79 -5.34
C LEU A 88 8.15 -5.60 -6.67
N ASN A 89 7.54 -4.81 -7.54
CA ASN A 89 8.13 -4.47 -8.84
C ASN A 89 8.31 -2.95 -8.95
N THR A 90 9.53 -2.49 -9.22
CA THR A 90 9.78 -1.05 -9.36
C THR A 90 9.16 -0.53 -10.66
N ILE A 91 8.25 0.43 -10.54
CA ILE A 91 7.61 1.09 -11.69
C ILE A 91 8.42 2.32 -12.10
N ILE A 92 8.77 3.16 -11.13
CA ILE A 92 9.48 4.42 -11.35
C ILE A 92 10.62 4.54 -10.36
N LYS A 93 11.77 5.03 -10.84
CA LYS A 93 12.84 5.55 -9.99
C LYS A 93 12.82 7.07 -10.05
N TYR A 94 12.99 7.73 -8.90
CA TYR A 94 12.98 9.18 -8.81
C TYR A 94 14.10 9.71 -7.90
N ASP A 95 14.48 10.96 -8.11
CA ASP A 95 15.49 11.63 -7.29
C ASP A 95 14.92 12.01 -5.93
N TYR A 96 14.93 11.05 -5.01
CA TYR A 96 14.44 11.23 -3.65
C TYR A 96 15.26 12.22 -2.83
N LYS A 97 16.39 12.72 -3.31
CA LYS A 97 17.12 13.81 -2.63
C LYS A 97 16.40 15.13 -2.85
N ASN A 98 15.94 15.39 -4.08
CA ASN A 98 15.32 16.66 -4.48
C ASN A 98 13.79 16.63 -4.51
N PHE A 99 13.16 15.47 -4.59
CA PHE A 99 11.70 15.34 -4.68
C PHE A 99 11.10 14.42 -3.62
N PHE A 100 9.88 14.72 -3.21
CA PHE A 100 8.97 13.78 -2.55
C PHE A 100 7.96 13.24 -3.55
N ILE A 101 7.60 11.97 -3.42
CA ILE A 101 6.37 11.44 -4.00
C ILE A 101 5.37 11.26 -2.86
N LYS A 102 4.15 11.78 -3.01
CA LYS A 102 3.05 11.65 -2.04
C LYS A 102 1.73 11.34 -2.74
N PHE A 103 0.78 10.85 -1.96
CA PHE A 103 -0.55 10.44 -2.42
C PHE A 103 -0.46 9.48 -3.60
N ALA A 104 0.37 8.45 -3.44
CA ALA A 104 0.49 7.39 -4.44
C ALA A 104 -0.83 6.62 -4.51
N TYR A 105 -1.38 6.52 -5.71
CA TYR A 105 -2.64 5.84 -5.99
C TYR A 105 -2.49 4.99 -7.24
N ILE A 106 -3.12 3.82 -7.23
CA ILE A 106 -3.18 2.92 -8.39
C ILE A 106 -4.59 2.40 -8.54
N LYS A 107 -5.02 2.24 -9.79
CA LYS A 107 -6.27 1.58 -10.13
C LYS A 107 -6.11 0.78 -11.42
N LYS A 108 -6.65 -0.43 -11.44
CA LYS A 108 -6.75 -1.24 -12.65
C LYS A 108 -8.00 -0.86 -13.43
N LEU A 109 -7.86 -0.46 -14.70
CA LEU A 109 -8.97 -0.19 -15.61
C LEU A 109 -8.67 -0.86 -16.95
N ASN A 110 -9.62 -1.62 -17.50
CA ASN A 110 -9.49 -2.25 -18.83
C ASN A 110 -8.19 -3.06 -19.04
N SER A 111 -7.77 -3.82 -18.02
CA SER A 111 -6.49 -4.58 -17.97
C SER A 111 -5.21 -3.76 -17.84
N GLU A 112 -5.28 -2.43 -17.75
CA GLU A 112 -4.12 -1.55 -17.56
C GLU A 112 -4.08 -1.00 -16.13
N ASN A 113 -2.86 -0.78 -15.62
CA ASN A 113 -2.64 -0.14 -14.33
C ASN A 113 -2.47 1.37 -14.54
N HIS A 114 -3.38 2.15 -13.97
CA HIS A 114 -3.31 3.60 -13.96
C HIS A 114 -2.79 4.08 -12.63
N ILE A 115 -1.75 4.91 -12.66
CA ILE A 115 -1.05 5.37 -11.46
C ILE A 115 -1.10 6.89 -11.41
N PHE A 116 -1.47 7.42 -10.25
CA PHE A 116 -1.46 8.84 -9.95
C PHE A 116 -0.59 9.09 -8.73
N TYR A 117 0.23 10.14 -8.78
CA TYR A 117 1.06 10.56 -7.67
C TYR A 117 1.39 12.04 -7.77
N TYR A 118 1.68 12.66 -6.64
CA TYR A 118 2.17 14.03 -6.58
C TYR A 118 3.68 14.03 -6.39
N SER A 119 4.40 14.62 -7.34
CA SER A 119 5.81 14.96 -7.19
C SER A 119 5.93 16.36 -6.61
N ILE A 120 6.66 16.50 -5.52
CA ILE A 120 6.81 17.75 -4.78
C ILE A 120 8.30 18.08 -4.69
N ASP A 121 8.70 19.25 -5.19
CA ASP A 121 10.07 19.75 -5.03
C ASP A 121 10.31 20.07 -3.55
N LYS A 122 11.34 19.47 -2.94
CA LYS A 122 11.64 19.70 -1.52
C LYS A 122 12.07 21.11 -1.20
N LYS A 123 12.60 21.84 -2.19
CA LYS A 123 13.00 23.23 -2.05
C LYS A 123 11.77 24.16 -2.02
N TYR A 124 10.68 23.75 -2.68
CA TYR A 124 9.43 24.50 -2.79
C TYR A 124 8.22 23.57 -2.57
N PRO A 125 8.02 23.08 -1.33
CA PRO A 125 7.10 21.98 -1.02
C PRO A 125 5.62 22.36 -1.00
#